data_AF-A0AAV6ALZ6-F1
#
_entry.id   AF-A0AAV6ALZ6-F1
#
_cell.length_a   1.000
_cell.length_b   1.000
_cell.length_c   1.000
_cell.angle_alpha   90.00
_cell.angle_beta   90.00
_cell.angle_gamma   90.00
#
_symmetry.space_group_name_H-M   'P 1'
#
loop_
_entity.id
_entity.type
_entity.pdbx_description
1 polymer ?
#
loop_
_entity_poly.entity_id
_entity_poly.type
_entity_poly.pdbx_seq_one_letter_code
_entity_poly.pdbx_strand_id
1 'polypeptide(L)' 'SRLNGVILPEKPRGGMYAFFAFDGEPDSAAVCRRVLENARVGLAPGHLFGEASRAFVRLCVFREENQLRTALDRMVEGLR' A
#
# COMPACT_ATOMS: atom_id res chain seq x y z
N SER A 1 -7.71 11.21 -3.46
CA SER A 1 -7.00 12.33 -2.80
C SER A 1 -5.51 12.02 -2.75
N ARG A 2 -4.65 13.04 -2.69
CA ARG A 2 -3.19 12.89 -2.49
C ARG A 2 -2.83 13.42 -1.11
N LEU A 3 -2.17 12.60 -0.29
CA LEU A 3 -1.80 12.91 1.09
C LEU A 3 -0.43 12.30 1.38
N ASN A 4 0.54 13.12 1.82
CA ASN A 4 1.87 12.66 2.26
C ASN A 4 2.54 11.66 1.29
N GLY A 5 2.50 11.93 -0.02
CA GLY A 5 3.09 11.05 -1.03
C GLY A 5 2.28 9.78 -1.35
N VAL A 6 1.10 9.61 -0.78
CA VAL A 6 0.16 8.52 -1.09
C VAL A 6 -1.02 9.06 -1.90
N ILE A 7 -1.41 8.33 -2.95
CA ILE A 7 -2.58 8.59 -3.76
C ILE A 7 -3.65 7.56 -3.42
N LEU A 8 -4.73 8.02 -2.80
CA LEU A 8 -5.90 7.22 -2.46
C LEU A 8 -6.98 7.41 -3.55
N PRO A 9 -7.52 6.33 -4.14
CA PRO A 9 -8.68 6.43 -5.02
C PRO A 9 -9.94 6.78 -4.22
N GLU A 10 -11.07 6.90 -4.91
CA GLU A 10 -12.36 7.01 -4.24
C GLU A 10 -12.59 5.80 -3.31
N LYS A 11 -13.11 6.07 -2.11
CA LYS A 11 -13.35 5.01 -1.13
C LYS A 11 -14.37 4.02 -1.71
N PRO A 12 -14.04 2.72 -1.82
CA PRO A 12 -14.97 1.74 -2.34
C PRO A 12 -16.15 1.56 -1.38
N ARG A 13 -17.30 1.12 -1.91
CA ARG A 13 -18.51 0.85 -1.12
C ARG A 13 -18.33 -0.27 -0.08
N GLY A 14 -17.33 -1.13 -0.27
CA GLY A 14 -16.99 -2.21 0.64
C GLY A 14 -15.78 -3.01 0.16
N GLY A 15 -15.37 -3.99 0.97
CA GLY A 15 -14.27 -4.90 0.68
C GLY A 15 -13.25 -5.00 1.83
N MET A 16 -12.35 -5.97 1.72
CA MET A 16 -11.31 -6.25 2.71
C MET A 16 -9.94 -5.69 2.32
N TYR A 17 -9.87 -4.87 1.27
CA TYR A 17 -8.63 -4.38 0.70
C TYR A 17 -8.67 -2.87 0.46
N ALA A 18 -7.59 -2.20 0.86
CA ALA A 18 -7.29 -0.85 0.43
C ALA A 18 -6.35 -0.90 -0.78
N PHE A 19 -6.72 -0.23 -1.86
CA PHE A 19 -5.88 0.00 -3.03
C PHE A 19 -5.40 1.45 -3.05
N PHE A 20 -4.12 1.65 -3.26
CA PHE A 20 -3.51 2.99 -3.30
C PHE A 20 -2.22 2.97 -4.10
N ALA A 21 -1.70 4.15 -4.45
CA ALA A 21 -0.42 4.30 -5.14
C ALA A 21 0.50 5.25 -4.35
N PHE A 22 1.79 5.21 -4.63
CA PHE A 22 2.75 6.19 -4.14
C PHE A 22 3.03 7.21 -5.24
N ASP A 23 3.13 8.48 -4.87
CA ASP A 23 3.32 9.57 -5.82
C ASP A 23 4.70 9.44 -6.50
N GLY A 24 4.72 9.53 -7.83
CA GLY A 24 5.95 9.35 -8.62
C GLY A 24 6.47 7.91 -8.73
N GLU A 25 5.76 6.90 -8.20
CA GLU A 25 6.21 5.51 -8.19
C GLU A 25 5.37 4.63 -9.15
N PRO A 26 5.82 4.39 -10.40
CA PRO A 26 5.06 3.62 -11.39
C PRO A 26 5.18 2.09 -11.21
N ASP A 27 6.16 1.62 -10.45
CA ASP A 27 6.42 0.20 -10.21
C ASP A 27 6.12 -0.19 -8.76
N SER A 28 4.90 -0.69 -8.53
CA SER A 28 4.48 -1.17 -7.21
C SER A 28 5.30 -2.37 -6.71
N ALA A 29 5.94 -3.16 -7.57
CA ALA A 29 6.76 -4.29 -7.14
C ALA A 29 8.03 -3.80 -6.44
N ALA A 30 8.68 -2.77 -6.99
CA ALA A 30 9.81 -2.11 -6.36
C ALA A 30 9.42 -1.47 -5.02
N VAL A 31 8.27 -0.78 -4.98
CA VAL A 31 7.76 -0.19 -3.74
C VAL A 31 7.47 -1.24 -2.68
N CYS A 32 6.72 -2.30 -3.00
CA CYS A 32 6.40 -3.38 -2.05
C CYS A 32 7.64 -4.03 -1.47
N ARG A 33 8.69 -4.22 -2.28
CA ARG A 33 9.99 -4.74 -1.80
C ARG A 33 10.67 -3.78 -0.84
N ARG A 34 10.74 -2.48 -1.15
CA ARG A 34 11.29 -1.46 -0.24
C ARG A 34 10.54 -1.40 1.08
N VAL A 35 9.21 -1.48 1.04
CA VAL A 35 8.36 -1.53 2.26
C VAL A 35 8.63 -2.80 3.08
N LEU A 36 8.78 -3.96 2.42
CA LEU A 36 9.09 -5.20 3.10
C LEU A 36 10.46 -5.16 3.80
N GLU A 37 11.47 -4.61 3.12
CA GLU A 37 12.85 -4.53 3.61
C GLU A 37 12.99 -3.51 4.75
N ASN A 38 12.45 -2.30 4.56
CA ASN A 38 12.65 -1.19 5.50
C ASN A 38 11.62 -1.17 6.63
N ALA A 39 10.36 -1.50 6.34
CA ALA A 39 9.25 -1.40 7.30
C ALA A 39 8.78 -2.77 7.82
N ARG A 40 9.28 -3.89 7.27
CA ARG A 40 8.83 -5.25 7.66
C ARG A 40 7.32 -5.44 7.50
N VAL A 41 6.74 -4.83 6.46
CA VAL A 41 5.31 -4.95 6.11
C VAL A 41 5.18 -5.56 4.72
N GLY A 42 4.42 -6.65 4.64
CA GLY A 42 4.09 -7.30 3.37
C GLY A 42 2.90 -6.63 2.69
N LEU A 43 3.09 -6.23 1.43
CA LEU A 43 2.05 -5.65 0.58
C LEU A 43 1.97 -6.43 -0.74
N ALA A 44 0.80 -6.42 -1.38
CA ALA A 44 0.63 -7.06 -2.68
C ALA A 44 0.81 -6.03 -3.82
N PRO A 45 1.76 -6.25 -4.73
CA PRO A 45 1.95 -5.36 -5.88
C PRO A 45 0.80 -5.50 -6.89
N GLY A 46 0.47 -4.40 -7.56
CA GLY A 46 -0.75 -4.29 -8.33
C GLY A 46 -0.74 -5.04 -9.66
N HIS A 47 0.43 -5.36 -10.22
CA HIS A 47 0.54 -6.18 -11.44
C HIS A 47 -0.09 -7.58 -11.27
N LEU A 48 -0.22 -8.08 -10.04
CA LEU A 48 -0.94 -9.32 -9.73
C LEU A 48 -2.46 -9.23 -10.01
N PHE A 49 -2.99 -8.02 -10.24
CA PHE A 49 -4.38 -7.74 -10.58
C PHE A 49 -4.55 -7.19 -12.01
N GLY A 50 -3.49 -7.30 -12.83
CA GLY A 50 -3.47 -6.84 -14.22
C GLY A 50 -2.58 -5.61 -14.43
N GLU A 51 -2.09 -5.45 -15.66
CA GLU A 51 -1.12 -4.41 -16.02
C GLU A 51 -1.62 -2.98 -15.77
N ALA A 52 -2.94 -2.75 -15.89
CA ALA A 52 -3.55 -1.46 -15.58
C ALA A 52 -3.35 -1.04 -14.11
N SER A 53 -3.05 -1.99 -13.23
CA SER A 53 -2.82 -1.77 -11.80
C SER A 53 -1.34 -1.74 -11.43
N ARG A 54 -0.40 -1.70 -12.39
CA ARG A 54 1.06 -1.79 -12.13
C ARG A 54 1.59 -0.78 -11.10
N ALA A 55 1.05 0.43 -11.06
CA ALA A 55 1.44 1.48 -10.10
C ALA A 55 0.74 1.36 -8.72
N PHE A 56 -0.28 0.50 -8.60
CA PHE A 56 -1.07 0.37 -7.39
C PHE A 56 -0.53 -0.72 -6.48
N VAL A 57 -0.79 -0.56 -5.19
CA VAL A 57 -0.48 -1.50 -4.11
C VAL A 57 -1.78 -1.88 -3.42
N ARG A 58 -1.87 -3.13 -2.96
CA ARG A 58 -3.02 -3.65 -2.22
C ARG A 58 -2.62 -4.04 -0.80
N LEU A 59 -3.31 -3.46 0.19
CA LEU A 59 -3.22 -3.80 1.61
C LEU A 59 -4.51 -4.51 2.05
N CYS A 60 -4.39 -5.63 2.76
CA CYS A 60 -5.54 -6.28 3.39
C CYS A 60 -5.85 -5.58 4.72
N VAL A 61 -7.06 -5.02 4.84
CA VAL A 61 -7.54 -4.33 6.05
C VAL A 61 -8.42 -5.21 6.94
N PHE A 62 -8.67 -6.46 6.54
CA PHE A 62 -9.37 -7.44 7.37
C PHE A 62 -8.38 -8.11 8.34
N ARG A 63 -7.91 -7.32 9.30
CA ARG A 63 -6.93 -7.69 10.34
C ARG A 63 -7.32 -6.99 11.65
N GLU A 64 -6.74 -7.45 12.75
CA GLU A 64 -6.86 -6.78 14.05
C GLU A 64 -6.39 -5.32 13.96
N GLU A 65 -7.10 -4.40 14.63
CA GLU A 65 -6.81 -2.97 14.57
C GLU A 65 -5.36 -2.66 14.97
N ASN A 66 -4.87 -3.30 16.05
CA ASN A 66 -3.51 -3.12 16.54
C ASN A 66 -2.45 -3.59 15.53
N GLN A 67 -2.75 -4.64 14.75
CA GLN A 67 -1.86 -5.11 13.71
C GLN A 67 -1.77 -4.11 12.56
N LEU A 68 -2.91 -3.56 12.14
CA LEU A 68 -2.96 -2.52 11.11
C LEU A 68 -2.24 -1.26 11.55
N ARG A 69 -2.48 -0.79 12.78
CA ARG A 69 -1.79 0.37 13.35
C ARG A 69 -0.29 0.19 13.34
N THR A 70 0.19 -0.96 13.85
CA THR A 70 1.62 -1.30 13.86
C THR A 70 2.21 -1.31 12.44
N ALA A 71 1.51 -1.89 11.47
CA ALA A 71 1.98 -1.93 10.08
C ALA A 71 2.07 -0.52 9.47
N LEU A 72 1.06 0.31 9.67
CA LEU A 72 1.03 1.69 9.15
C LEU A 72 2.11 2.56 9.82
N ASP A 73 2.32 2.44 11.13
CA ASP A 73 3.36 3.17 11.86
C ASP A 73 4.75 2.80 11.34
N ARG A 74 5.02 1.50 11.16
CA ARG A 74 6.27 1.02 10.55
C ARG A 74 6.47 1.53 9.13
N MET A 75 5.40 1.61 8.33
CA MET A 75 5.48 2.17 6.98
C MET A 75 5.82 3.66 7.00
N VAL A 76 5.22 4.43 7.91
CA VAL A 76 5.55 5.86 8.07
C VAL A 76 6.98 6.04 8.53
N GLU A 77 7.47 5.23 9.46
CA GLU A 77 8.85 5.31 9.95
C GLU A 77 9.89 4.86 8.90
N GLY A 78 9.66 3.71 8.26
CA GLY A 78 10.60 3.10 7.31
C GLY A 78 10.60 3.70 5.90
N LEU A 79 9.71 4.66 5.63
CA LEU A 79 9.62 5.38 4.35
C LEU A 79 9.85 6.90 4.48
N ARG A 80 10.27 7.38 5.66
CA ARG A 80 10.87 8.71 5.82
C ARG A 80 12.20 8.77 5.08
#